data_AF-A0A6G4A753-F1
#
_entry.id   AF-A0A6G4A753-F1
#
_cell.length_a   1.000
_cell.length_b   1.000
_cell.length_c   1.000
_cell.angle_alpha   90.00
_cell.angle_beta   90.00
_cell.angle_gamma   90.00
#
_symmetry.space_group_name_H-M   'P 1'
#
loop_
_entity.id
_entity.type
_entity.pdbx_description
1 polymer ?
#
loop_
_entity_poly.entity_id
_entity_poly.type
_entity_poly.pdbx_seq_one_letter_code
_entity_poly.pdbx_strand_id
1 'polypeptide(L)'
;MDLEEELQDLAEAGLLGVEEDFNGLRMGPVVTVRRVGHIAPGVSDPGRRRTGLILIYCGLFSPFGTLLLRSFLLGIPREMEEAARVDGAGELRVFLQVVLPNALPGILTVALTTGLSAYNEFLFAVTMIQSDAKMPPSTTFFTFQQGFTQNFTLISAAGFIMIAPMLILFLLLQRKFINGLANSGMGGI
;
A
#
# COMPACT_ATOMS: atom_id res chain seq x y z
N MET A 1 26.57 13.10 40.35
CA MET A 1 25.26 13.54 39.82
C MET A 1 24.75 12.30 39.15
N ASP A 2 24.11 11.50 39.99
CA ASP A 2 24.28 10.06 39.97
C ASP A 2 23.21 9.44 39.07
N LEU A 3 23.64 8.52 38.20
CA LEU A 3 22.74 7.79 37.30
C LEU A 3 21.59 7.11 38.06
N GLU A 4 21.73 6.85 39.36
CA GLU A 4 20.65 6.30 40.17
C GLU A 4 19.50 7.32 40.37
N GLU A 5 19.81 8.61 40.48
CA GLU A 5 18.84 9.67 40.72
C GLU A 5 18.00 9.96 39.46
N GLU A 6 18.64 9.98 38.27
CA GLU A 6 17.97 10.17 36.98
C GLU A 6 17.06 8.97 36.62
N LEU A 7 17.47 7.76 37.03
CA LEU A 7 16.72 6.52 36.80
C LEU A 7 15.52 6.41 37.75
N GLN A 8 15.62 6.98 38.95
CA GLN A 8 14.56 7.03 39.95
C GLN A 8 13.48 8.06 39.55
N ASP A 9 13.88 9.21 39.01
CA ASP A 9 12.97 10.19 38.38
C ASP A 9 12.23 9.60 37.16
N LEU A 10 12.92 8.80 36.34
CA LEU A 10 12.31 8.14 35.18
C LEU A 10 11.39 6.96 35.56
N ALA A 11 11.62 6.33 36.71
CA ALA A 11 10.74 5.30 37.27
C ALA A 11 9.45 5.90 37.87
N GLU A 12 9.55 7.00 38.62
CA GLU A 12 8.38 7.72 39.15
C GLU A 12 7.53 8.34 38.03
N ALA A 13 8.15 8.77 36.93
CA ALA A 13 7.45 9.22 35.72
C ALA A 13 6.69 8.10 34.97
N GLY A 14 6.77 6.85 35.43
CA GLY A 14 6.07 5.70 34.83
C GLY A 14 6.61 5.26 33.47
N LEU A 15 7.82 5.73 33.10
CA LEU A 15 8.49 5.47 31.83
C LEU A 15 9.29 4.15 31.85
N LEU A 16 9.62 3.65 33.05
CA LEU A 16 10.34 2.40 33.28
C LEU A 16 9.48 1.49 34.17
N GLY A 17 9.24 0.26 33.73
CA GLY A 17 8.71 -0.79 34.59
C GLY A 17 9.89 -1.64 35.05
N VAL A 18 10.15 -1.71 36.36
CA VAL A 18 11.16 -2.63 36.90
C VAL A 18 10.42 -3.90 37.31
N GLU A 19 10.60 -4.98 36.56
CA GLU A 19 10.01 -6.28 36.87
C GLU A 19 11.03 -7.12 37.61
N GLU A 20 10.83 -7.30 38.93
CA GLU A 20 11.79 -7.98 39.83
C GLU A 20 11.72 -9.51 39.80
N ASP A 21 11.03 -10.12 38.83
CA ASP A 21 10.74 -11.56 38.84
C ASP A 21 11.87 -12.45 38.27
N PHE A 22 13.11 -12.12 38.62
CA PHE A 22 14.30 -12.92 38.30
C PHE A 22 15.06 -13.38 39.55
N ASN A 23 14.40 -13.43 40.71
CA ASN A 23 15.02 -13.76 42.01
C ASN A 23 15.63 -15.20 42.10
N GLY A 24 15.43 -16.03 41.07
CA GLY A 24 16.08 -17.36 40.93
C GLY A 24 17.35 -17.39 40.06
N LEU A 25 17.62 -16.34 39.29
CA LEU A 25 18.79 -16.22 38.42
C LEU A 25 19.55 -14.99 38.91
N ARG A 26 20.78 -15.16 39.44
CA ARG A 26 21.60 -14.12 40.09
C ARG A 26 22.08 -12.99 39.15
N MET A 27 21.18 -12.44 38.32
CA MET A 27 21.36 -11.27 37.48
C MET A 27 20.81 -10.05 38.22
N GLY A 28 21.50 -8.92 38.13
CA GLY A 28 21.05 -7.65 38.71
C GLY A 28 19.73 -7.16 38.09
N PRO A 29 19.10 -6.13 38.67
CA PRO A 29 17.81 -5.61 38.22
C PRO A 29 17.88 -5.18 36.76
N VAL A 30 17.07 -5.82 35.90
CA VAL A 30 16.98 -5.46 34.48
C VAL A 30 15.85 -4.46 34.32
N VAL A 31 16.24 -3.23 33.98
CA VAL A 31 15.30 -2.14 33.69
C VAL A 31 14.68 -2.38 32.31
N THR A 32 13.39 -2.74 32.25
CA THR A 32 12.67 -2.83 30.98
C THR A 32 11.98 -1.50 30.68
N VAL A 33 12.38 -0.87 29.56
CA VAL A 33 11.79 0.40 29.12
C VAL A 33 10.36 0.14 28.68
N ARG A 34 9.37 0.62 29.44
CA ARG A 34 7.97 0.53 29.07
C ARG A 34 7.70 1.61 28.02
N ARG A 35 7.45 1.18 26.78
CA ARG A 35 7.22 2.06 25.61
C ARG A 35 6.18 3.15 25.95
N VAL A 36 6.64 4.40 25.97
CA VAL A 36 5.86 5.62 26.24
C VAL A 36 4.71 5.74 25.23
N GLY A 37 3.48 5.64 25.73
CA GLY A 37 2.25 5.72 24.95
C GLY A 37 1.82 7.12 24.52
N HIS A 38 2.72 8.11 24.49
CA HIS A 38 2.39 9.48 24.10
C HIS A 38 2.97 9.88 22.74
N ILE A 39 2.47 9.19 21.71
CA ILE A 39 2.42 9.72 20.34
C ILE A 39 1.15 10.56 20.22
N ALA A 40 1.27 11.74 19.61
CA ALA A 40 0.25 12.79 19.49
C ALA A 40 -1.22 12.27 19.43
N PRO A 41 -2.19 12.95 20.09
CA PRO A 41 -3.56 12.47 20.30
C PRO A 41 -4.44 12.25 19.04
N GLY A 42 -3.85 12.23 17.84
CA GLY A 42 -4.50 11.80 16.59
C GLY A 42 -3.94 10.50 15.99
N VAL A 43 -2.83 9.98 16.52
CA VAL A 43 -2.13 8.77 16.04
C VAL A 43 -2.65 7.51 16.74
N SER A 44 -3.34 7.59 17.88
CA SER A 44 -3.89 6.41 18.58
C SER A 44 -5.11 5.79 17.88
N ASP A 45 -5.80 6.54 17.02
CA ASP A 45 -7.10 6.15 16.47
C ASP A 45 -6.95 5.21 15.26
N PRO A 46 -7.40 3.94 15.32
CA PRO A 46 -7.19 2.95 14.26
C PRO A 46 -7.76 3.35 12.89
N GLY A 47 -8.82 4.15 12.87
CA GLY A 47 -9.44 4.64 11.63
C GLY A 47 -8.58 5.69 10.92
N ARG A 48 -7.92 6.57 11.68
CA ARG A 48 -7.11 7.67 11.14
C ARG A 48 -5.80 7.18 10.50
N ARG A 49 -5.20 6.11 11.06
CA ARG A 49 -3.97 5.49 10.52
C ARG A 49 -4.15 4.98 9.09
N ARG A 50 -5.29 4.32 8.80
CA ARG A 50 -5.59 3.79 7.47
C ARG A 50 -5.81 4.90 6.46
N THR A 51 -6.56 5.94 6.82
CA THR A 51 -6.77 7.10 5.95
C THR A 51 -5.44 7.82 5.70
N GLY A 52 -4.58 7.95 6.71
CA GLY A 52 -3.23 8.50 6.55
C GLY A 52 -2.38 7.69 5.55
N LEU A 53 -2.38 6.36 5.67
CA LEU A 53 -1.67 5.48 4.75
C LEU A 53 -2.19 5.58 3.31
N ILE A 54 -3.52 5.67 3.13
CA ILE A 54 -4.12 5.89 1.80
C ILE A 54 -3.67 7.21 1.20
N LEU A 55 -3.64 8.30 1.97
CA LEU A 55 -3.20 9.61 1.50
C LEU A 55 -1.71 9.60 1.09
N ILE A 56 -0.86 8.92 1.86
CA ILE A 56 0.55 8.73 1.53
C ILE A 56 0.68 7.96 0.22
N TYR A 57 -0.07 6.86 0.04
CA TYR A 57 -0.04 6.08 -1.21
C TYR A 57 -0.54 6.88 -2.41
N CYS A 58 -1.60 7.68 -2.23
CA CYS A 58 -2.07 8.59 -3.26
C CYS A 58 -0.98 9.58 -3.66
N GLY A 59 -0.32 10.23 -2.69
CA GLY A 59 0.79 11.16 -2.98
C GLY A 59 1.99 10.50 -3.64
N LEU A 60 2.35 9.29 -3.21
CA LEU A 60 3.52 8.56 -3.68
C LEU A 60 3.35 8.04 -5.12
N PHE A 61 2.17 7.51 -5.45
CA PHE A 61 1.95 6.85 -6.74
C PHE A 61 1.21 7.72 -7.78
N SER A 62 0.57 8.82 -7.37
CA SER A 62 -0.11 9.76 -8.28
C SER A 62 0.79 10.34 -9.39
N PRO A 63 2.03 10.82 -9.15
CA PRO A 63 2.82 11.45 -10.21
C PRO A 63 3.15 10.47 -11.33
N PHE A 64 3.56 9.26 -10.98
CA PHE A 64 3.86 8.20 -11.94
C PHE A 64 2.60 7.75 -12.70
N GLY A 65 1.48 7.56 -11.99
CA GLY A 65 0.21 7.21 -12.63
C GLY A 65 -0.28 8.28 -13.62
N THR A 66 -0.08 9.56 -13.29
CA THR A 66 -0.44 10.69 -14.16
C THR A 66 0.44 10.74 -15.41
N LEU A 67 1.74 10.52 -15.26
CA LEU A 67 2.68 10.47 -16.38
C LEU A 67 2.36 9.31 -17.33
N LEU A 68 2.09 8.11 -16.79
CA LEU A 68 1.69 6.96 -17.58
C LEU A 68 0.36 7.20 -18.30
N LEU A 69 -0.65 7.74 -17.61
CA LEU A 69 -1.93 8.03 -18.22
C LEU A 69 -1.79 9.06 -19.34
N ARG A 70 -0.97 10.09 -19.12
CA ARG A 70 -0.66 11.11 -20.14
C ARG A 70 -0.03 10.49 -21.38
N SER A 71 0.92 9.57 -21.23
CA SER A 71 1.54 8.87 -22.35
C SER A 71 0.52 8.09 -23.19
N PHE A 72 -0.49 7.49 -22.56
CA PHE A 72 -1.59 6.84 -23.26
C PHE A 72 -2.51 7.83 -23.97
N LEU A 73 -2.91 8.92 -23.30
CA LEU A 73 -3.78 9.94 -23.88
C LEU A 73 -3.15 10.62 -25.10
N LEU A 74 -1.84 10.83 -25.09
CA LEU A 74 -1.11 11.37 -26.25
C LEU A 74 -1.10 10.42 -27.46
N GLY A 75 -1.34 9.12 -27.25
CA GLY A 75 -1.47 8.14 -28.33
C GLY A 75 -2.82 8.15 -29.03
N ILE A 76 -3.83 8.86 -28.48
CA ILE A 76 -5.17 8.95 -29.09
C ILE A 76 -5.14 10.01 -30.21
N PRO A 77 -5.50 9.66 -31.46
CA PRO A 77 -5.50 10.60 -32.57
C PRO A 77 -6.56 11.69 -32.37
N ARG A 78 -6.16 12.96 -32.55
CA ARG A 78 -7.03 14.14 -32.37
C ARG A 78 -8.21 14.19 -33.35
N GLU A 79 -8.07 13.53 -34.49
CA GLU A 79 -9.09 13.42 -35.53
C GLU A 79 -10.42 12.85 -34.97
N MET A 80 -10.36 11.96 -33.97
CA MET A 80 -11.57 11.41 -33.35
C MET A 80 -12.32 12.45 -32.50
N GLU A 81 -11.61 13.36 -31.85
CA GLU A 81 -12.23 14.45 -31.09
C GLU A 81 -12.84 15.51 -32.02
N GLU A 82 -12.18 15.78 -33.14
CA GLU A 82 -12.66 16.71 -34.17
C GLU A 82 -13.90 16.17 -34.88
N ALA A 83 -13.92 14.88 -35.25
CA ALA A 83 -15.10 14.23 -35.84
C ALA A 83 -16.32 14.30 -34.91
N ALA A 84 -16.15 14.02 -33.62
CA ALA A 84 -17.23 14.11 -32.65
C ALA A 84 -17.75 15.55 -32.46
N ARG A 85 -16.88 16.56 -32.58
CA ARG A 85 -17.29 17.97 -32.57
C ARG A 85 -18.06 18.35 -33.83
N VAL A 86 -17.67 17.84 -35.00
CA VAL A 86 -18.42 18.00 -36.26
C VAL A 86 -19.81 17.36 -36.16
N ASP A 87 -19.94 16.23 -35.46
CA ASP A 87 -21.22 15.57 -35.15
C ASP A 87 -22.09 16.31 -34.11
N GLY A 88 -21.66 17.49 -33.65
CA GLY A 88 -22.41 18.31 -32.69
C GLY A 88 -22.35 17.80 -31.25
N ALA A 89 -21.41 16.92 -30.91
CA ALA A 89 -21.21 16.51 -29.53
C ALA A 89 -20.56 17.65 -28.72
N GLY A 90 -21.15 18.00 -27.57
CA GLY A 90 -20.53 18.94 -26.63
C GLY A 90 -19.27 18.35 -25.96
N GLU A 91 -18.37 19.20 -25.45
CA GLU A 91 -17.06 18.81 -24.89
C GLU A 91 -17.12 17.69 -23.84
N LEU A 92 -18.11 17.73 -22.94
CA LEU A 92 -18.31 16.68 -21.93
C LEU A 92 -18.66 15.32 -22.57
N ARG A 93 -19.43 15.35 -23.66
CA ARG A 93 -19.83 14.16 -24.40
C ARG A 93 -18.66 13.58 -25.19
N VAL A 94 -17.84 14.43 -25.81
CA VAL A 94 -16.60 14.02 -26.48
C VAL A 94 -15.67 13.32 -25.48
N PHE A 95 -15.46 13.91 -24.30
CA PHE A 95 -14.63 13.29 -23.26
C PHE A 95 -15.17 11.92 -22.81
N LEU A 96 -16.45 11.83 -22.44
CA LEU A 96 -17.01 10.61 -21.88
C LEU A 96 -17.24 9.49 -22.91
N GLN A 97 -17.58 9.83 -24.16
CA GLN A 97 -17.97 8.85 -25.18
C GLN A 97 -16.87 8.52 -26.18
N VAL A 98 -15.86 9.40 -26.35
CA VAL A 98 -14.77 9.20 -27.30
C VAL A 98 -13.46 9.00 -26.55
N VAL A 99 -13.04 9.97 -25.74
CA VAL A 99 -11.72 9.92 -25.08
C VAL A 99 -11.66 8.83 -24.01
N LEU A 100 -12.64 8.76 -23.11
CA LEU A 100 -12.66 7.84 -21.97
C LEU A 100 -12.62 6.35 -22.36
N PRO A 101 -13.46 5.83 -23.30
CA PRO A 101 -13.39 4.43 -23.70
C PRO A 101 -12.09 4.08 -24.43
N ASN A 102 -11.53 5.00 -25.22
CA ASN A 102 -10.24 4.80 -25.87
C ASN A 102 -9.05 4.87 -24.88
N ALA A 103 -9.19 5.64 -23.80
CA ALA A 103 -8.22 5.71 -22.70
C ALA A 103 -8.32 4.52 -21.72
N LEU A 104 -9.39 3.72 -21.78
CA LEU A 104 -9.63 2.59 -20.89
C LEU A 104 -8.45 1.60 -20.78
N PRO A 105 -7.77 1.16 -21.85
CA PRO A 105 -6.54 0.36 -21.73
C PRO A 105 -5.42 1.08 -20.95
N GLY A 106 -5.27 2.39 -21.12
CA GLY A 106 -4.32 3.20 -20.36
C GLY A 106 -4.68 3.30 -18.88
N ILE A 107 -5.96 3.52 -18.58
CA ILE A 107 -6.48 3.57 -17.20
C ILE A 107 -6.25 2.22 -16.49
N LEU A 108 -6.50 1.10 -17.17
CA LEU A 108 -6.25 -0.23 -16.63
C LEU A 108 -4.77 -0.46 -16.33
N THR A 109 -3.88 0.00 -17.21
CA THR A 109 -2.42 -0.08 -17.01
C THR A 109 -1.98 0.70 -15.79
N VAL A 110 -2.47 1.92 -15.62
CA VAL A 110 -2.17 2.77 -14.45
C VAL A 110 -2.72 2.14 -13.19
N ALA A 111 -3.97 1.68 -13.20
CA ALA A 111 -4.62 1.05 -12.06
C ALA A 111 -3.88 -0.22 -11.60
N LEU A 112 -3.44 -1.05 -12.55
CA LEU A 112 -2.62 -2.24 -12.26
C LEU A 112 -1.28 -1.86 -11.66
N THR A 113 -0.56 -0.95 -12.30
CA THR A 113 0.81 -0.64 -11.88
C THR A 113 0.81 0.00 -10.50
N THR A 114 -0.06 0.98 -10.27
CA THR A 114 -0.23 1.62 -8.95
C THR A 114 -0.77 0.65 -7.91
N GLY A 115 -1.76 -0.19 -8.25
CA GLY A 115 -2.31 -1.19 -7.34
C GLY A 115 -1.28 -2.24 -6.92
N LEU A 116 -0.46 -2.70 -7.86
CA LEU A 116 0.64 -3.62 -7.60
C LEU A 116 1.70 -2.97 -6.71
N SER A 117 2.09 -1.72 -6.99
CA SER A 117 3.02 -0.99 -6.13
C SER A 117 2.47 -0.81 -4.71
N ALA A 118 1.20 -0.46 -4.55
CA ALA A 118 0.56 -0.31 -3.24
C ALA A 118 0.43 -1.64 -2.48
N TYR A 119 0.22 -2.76 -3.19
CA TYR A 119 0.16 -4.10 -2.60
C TYR A 119 1.53 -4.61 -2.14
N ASN A 120 2.57 -4.30 -2.89
CA ASN A 120 3.96 -4.66 -2.55
C ASN A 120 4.60 -3.69 -1.54
N GLU A 121 3.93 -2.58 -1.22
CA GLU A 121 4.40 -1.65 -0.21
C GLU A 121 4.36 -2.31 1.17
N PHE A 122 5.48 -2.21 1.89
CA PHE A 122 5.69 -2.84 3.19
C PHE A 122 6.12 -1.84 4.28
N LEU A 123 6.91 -0.83 3.92
CA LEU A 123 7.61 0.03 4.85
C LEU A 123 6.65 1.00 5.55
N PHE A 124 5.75 1.64 4.81
CA PHE A 124 4.73 2.51 5.39
C PHE A 124 3.68 1.70 6.14
N ALA A 125 3.34 0.51 5.66
CA ALA A 125 2.43 -0.40 6.33
C ALA A 125 2.92 -0.82 7.72
N VAL A 126 4.16 -1.30 7.86
CA VAL A 126 4.68 -1.79 9.15
C VAL A 126 4.93 -0.65 10.15
N THR A 127 5.22 0.56 9.65
CA THR A 127 5.48 1.73 10.50
C THR A 127 4.20 2.37 11.01
N MET A 128 3.13 2.44 10.20
CA MET A 128 1.87 3.08 10.59
C MET A 128 0.81 2.14 11.16
N ILE A 129 0.80 0.85 10.78
CA ILE A 129 -0.21 -0.12 11.23
C ILE A 129 0.44 -1.07 12.25
N GLN A 130 0.15 -0.81 13.53
CA GLN A 130 0.68 -1.61 14.66
C GLN A 130 -0.34 -2.59 15.26
N SER A 131 -1.51 -2.80 14.65
CA SER A 131 -2.50 -3.78 15.13
C SER A 131 -2.69 -4.95 14.17
N ASP A 132 -2.61 -6.18 14.68
CA ASP A 132 -2.62 -7.42 13.90
C ASP A 132 -3.85 -7.61 12.99
N ALA A 133 -5.03 -7.10 13.39
CA ALA A 133 -6.29 -7.38 12.68
C ALA A 133 -6.45 -6.69 11.31
N LYS A 134 -5.59 -5.73 10.95
CA LYS A 134 -5.75 -4.91 9.72
C LYS A 134 -4.44 -4.72 8.95
N MET A 135 -3.48 -5.60 9.18
CA MET A 135 -2.18 -5.57 8.53
C MET A 135 -2.29 -5.93 7.05
N PRO A 136 -1.65 -5.16 6.14
CA PRO A 136 -1.49 -5.56 4.75
C PRO A 136 -0.81 -6.93 4.63
N PRO A 137 -1.13 -7.72 3.60
CA PRO A 137 -0.54 -9.06 3.42
C PRO A 137 0.99 -9.07 3.44
N SER A 138 1.62 -8.02 2.90
CA SER A 138 3.07 -7.79 2.93
C SER A 138 3.63 -7.74 4.35
N THR A 139 2.90 -7.12 5.28
CA THR A 139 3.32 -7.00 6.69
C THR A 139 3.14 -8.29 7.48
N THR A 140 2.04 -9.02 7.27
CA THR A 140 1.79 -10.30 7.94
C THR A 140 2.84 -11.35 7.57
N PHE A 141 3.35 -11.32 6.33
CA PHE A 141 4.44 -12.21 5.89
C PHE A 141 5.73 -12.04 6.72
N PHE A 142 6.07 -10.80 7.12
CA PHE A 142 7.23 -10.53 7.95
C PHE A 142 7.08 -11.08 9.37
N THR A 143 5.89 -11.03 9.95
CA THR A 143 5.61 -11.60 11.28
C THR A 143 5.84 -13.12 11.31
N PHE A 144 5.56 -13.83 10.21
CA PHE A 144 5.85 -15.27 10.10
C PHE A 144 7.35 -15.62 10.11
N GLN A 145 8.24 -14.68 9.74
CA GLN A 145 9.69 -14.89 9.83
C GLN A 145 10.24 -14.69 11.25
N GLN A 146 9.55 -13.95 12.12
CA GLN A 146 10.04 -13.60 13.46
C GLN A 146 9.71 -14.67 14.52
N GLY A 147 8.92 -15.70 14.19
CA GLY A 147 8.64 -16.80 15.10
C GLY A 147 9.87 -17.68 15.36
N PHE A 148 10.11 -18.04 16.63
CA PHE A 148 11.28 -18.81 17.11
C PHE A 148 11.48 -20.19 16.45
N THR A 149 10.51 -20.68 15.69
CA THR A 149 10.64 -21.85 14.81
C THR A 149 10.30 -21.45 13.38
N GLN A 150 11.34 -21.30 12.54
CA GLN A 150 11.21 -21.07 11.10
C GLN A 150 10.60 -22.30 10.43
N ASN A 151 9.27 -22.38 10.43
CA ASN A 151 8.54 -23.39 9.69
C ASN A 151 8.52 -23.01 8.21
N PHE A 152 9.52 -23.49 7.45
CA PHE A 152 9.62 -23.26 6.00
C PHE A 152 8.34 -23.64 5.26
N THR A 153 7.64 -24.70 5.69
CA THR A 153 6.34 -25.11 5.14
C THR A 153 5.28 -24.01 5.27
N LEU A 154 5.21 -23.33 6.41
CA LEU A 154 4.24 -22.27 6.66
C LEU A 154 4.56 -21.01 5.85
N ILE A 155 5.85 -20.65 5.77
CA ILE A 155 6.34 -19.48 5.02
C ILE A 155 6.08 -19.68 3.51
N SER A 156 6.38 -20.87 2.97
CA SER A 156 6.10 -21.18 1.56
C SER A 156 4.60 -21.15 1.25
N ALA A 157 3.75 -21.72 2.11
CA ALA A 157 2.30 -21.68 1.95
C ALA A 157 1.76 -20.24 1.97
N ALA A 158 2.24 -19.41 2.92
CA ALA A 158 1.89 -18.00 2.99
C ALA A 158 2.31 -17.22 1.73
N GLY A 159 3.49 -17.52 1.17
CA GLY A 159 3.96 -16.93 -0.08
C GLY A 159 3.03 -17.22 -1.27
N PHE A 160 2.57 -18.47 -1.43
CA PHE A 160 1.61 -18.82 -2.48
C PHE A 160 0.27 -18.06 -2.33
N ILE A 161 -0.25 -17.95 -1.11
CA ILE A 161 -1.48 -17.21 -0.83
C ILE A 161 -1.30 -15.71 -1.12
N MET A 162 -0.12 -15.15 -0.80
CA MET A 162 0.18 -13.74 -1.04
C MET A 162 0.29 -13.41 -2.54
N ILE A 163 0.75 -14.35 -3.37
CA ILE A 163 0.86 -14.16 -4.83
C ILE A 163 -0.50 -14.36 -5.53
N ALA A 164 -1.36 -15.24 -5.00
CA ALA A 164 -2.65 -15.60 -5.59
C ALA A 164 -3.55 -14.41 -6.00
N PRO A 165 -3.82 -13.38 -5.18
CA PRO A 165 -4.72 -12.29 -5.56
C PRO A 165 -4.19 -11.48 -6.73
N MET A 166 -2.87 -11.29 -6.84
CA MET A 166 -2.27 -10.59 -7.97
C MET A 166 -2.29 -11.41 -9.25
N LEU A 167 -2.11 -12.73 -9.16
CA LEU A 167 -2.30 -13.62 -10.31
C LEU A 167 -3.75 -13.59 -10.82
N ILE A 168 -4.73 -13.63 -9.91
CA ILE A 168 -6.15 -13.55 -10.28
C ILE A 168 -6.44 -12.20 -10.96
N LEU A 169 -5.97 -11.09 -10.40
CA LEU A 169 -6.13 -9.77 -10.99
C LEU A 169 -5.51 -9.70 -12.39
N PHE A 170 -4.30 -10.22 -12.55
CA PHE A 170 -3.61 -10.27 -13.83
C PHE A 170 -4.38 -11.09 -14.87
N LEU A 171 -4.85 -12.29 -14.54
CA LEU A 171 -5.64 -13.14 -15.44
C LEU A 171 -6.95 -12.46 -15.87
N LEU A 172 -7.61 -11.75 -14.96
CA LEU A 172 -8.82 -10.99 -15.28
C LEU A 172 -8.54 -9.83 -16.24
N LEU A 173 -7.40 -9.15 -16.07
CA LEU A 173 -7.06 -8.00 -16.91
C LEU A 173 -6.44 -8.39 -18.25
N GLN A 174 -5.74 -9.52 -18.37
CA GLN A 174 -5.23 -10.03 -19.65
C GLN A 174 -6.31 -10.08 -20.74
N ARG A 175 -7.54 -10.51 -20.42
CA ARG A 175 -8.67 -10.51 -21.37
C ARG A 175 -9.01 -9.10 -21.86
N LYS A 176 -8.94 -8.08 -20.99
CA LYS A 176 -9.21 -6.68 -21.37
C LYS A 176 -8.09 -6.06 -22.20
N PHE A 177 -6.84 -6.41 -21.91
CA PHE A 177 -5.69 -5.97 -22.72
C PHE A 177 -5.74 -6.55 -24.13
N ILE A 178 -6.06 -7.85 -24.28
CA ILE A 178 -6.17 -8.50 -25.59
C ILE A 178 -7.32 -7.90 -26.40
N ASN A 179 -8.48 -7.67 -25.77
CA ASN A 179 -9.63 -7.04 -26.44
C ASN A 179 -9.36 -5.56 -26.80
N GLY A 180 -8.59 -4.85 -25.98
CA GLY A 180 -8.20 -3.47 -26.24
C GLY A 180 -7.26 -3.35 -27.44
N LEU A 181 -6.26 -4.24 -27.54
CA LEU A 181 -5.34 -4.30 -28.68
C LEU A 181 -6.03 -4.77 -29.97
N ALA A 182 -6.97 -5.72 -29.86
CA ALA A 182 -7.75 -6.19 -31.01
C ALA A 182 -8.68 -5.09 -31.56
N ASN A 183 -9.31 -4.30 -30.70
CA ASN A 183 -10.17 -3.20 -31.13
C ASN A 183 -9.39 -1.95 -31.60
N SER A 184 -8.16 -1.73 -31.11
CA SER A 184 -7.29 -0.65 -31.61
C SER A 184 -6.49 -1.03 -32.86
N GLY A 185 -6.45 -2.33 -33.23
CA GLY A 185 -5.63 -2.86 -34.33
C GLY A 185 -6.42 -3.36 -35.56
N MET A 186 -7.75 -3.51 -35.50
CA MET A 186 -8.58 -3.95 -36.64
C MET A 186 -9.21 -2.78 -37.44
N GLY A 187 -8.43 -1.73 -37.67
CA GLY A 187 -8.75 -0.65 -38.63
C GLY A 187 -7.56 -0.27 -39.51
N GLY A 188 -6.54 -1.11 -39.60
CA GLY A 188 -5.26 -0.79 -40.22
C GLY A 188 -4.63 -1.92 -41.01
N ILE A 189 -5.41 -2.65 -41.81
CA ILE A 189 -5.06 -3.16 -43.14
C ILE A 189 -6.33 -3.49 -43.92
#